data_AF-A0AAD7N0M4-F1
#
_entry.id   AF-A0AAD7N0M4-F1
#
_cell.length_a   1.000
_cell.length_b   1.000
_cell.length_c   1.000
_cell.angle_alpha   90.00
_cell.angle_beta   90.00
_cell.angle_gamma   90.00
#
_symmetry.space_group_name_H-M   'P 1'
#
loop_
_entity.id
_entity.type
_entity.pdbx_description
1 polymer ?
#
loop_
_entity_poly.entity_id
_entity_poly.type
_entity_poly.pdbx_seq_one_letter_code
_entity_poly.pdbx_strand_id
1 'polypeptide(L)'
;MAMSLPVFVIVLVLTSMLGAAQVTPASWRQPNITKPLAERVRLAGAALDTAIDRLGIDGYFVTVSNEDDATGTAGDLYAQMALFDMATNQSKYETALGQYSRSYCSRGLTFRIQGEAFGNAAAYAYVAYDKNPIFLQYAVDSWWWGREHTLSTQDISAGKFPGMNFTLVKRLWLGVHFSLVEGYASGLSALLAEATSDPTYLQAATESSTFIQTQLTNVQKIVQADITADANSSPCSVISDTDPTQSGLMLEGLAILSSFTKNASTQNLLKELLLTVIPNTGWQGENGIVSTGGLVNYSKLASLIIN
;
A
#
# COMPACT_ATOMS: atom_id res chain seq x y z
N MET A 1 -17.52 -26.96 -10.51
CA MET A 1 -17.93 -25.92 -9.53
C MET A 1 -17.12 -24.68 -9.87
N ALA A 2 -17.72 -23.65 -10.44
CA ALA A 2 -16.99 -22.47 -10.90
C ALA A 2 -16.49 -21.68 -9.69
N MET A 3 -15.16 -21.65 -9.49
CA MET A 3 -14.55 -20.77 -8.50
C MET A 3 -14.71 -19.33 -9.00
N SER A 4 -15.45 -18.50 -8.27
CA SER A 4 -15.44 -17.06 -8.49
C SER A 4 -14.02 -16.56 -8.20
N LEU A 5 -13.31 -16.07 -9.23
CA LEU A 5 -12.05 -15.39 -8.99
C LEU A 5 -12.26 -14.24 -8.00
N PRO A 6 -11.39 -14.05 -7.00
CA PRO A 6 -11.45 -12.89 -6.13
C PRO A 6 -11.40 -11.61 -6.97
N VAL A 7 -12.19 -10.60 -6.59
CA VAL A 7 -12.30 -9.32 -7.33
C VAL A 7 -10.93 -8.63 -7.43
N PHE A 8 -10.00 -8.90 -6.51
CA PHE A 8 -8.59 -8.48 -6.57
C PHE A 8 -7.87 -8.86 -7.88
N VAL A 9 -8.09 -10.07 -8.42
CA VAL A 9 -7.52 -10.49 -9.71
C VAL A 9 -8.13 -9.70 -10.86
N ILE A 10 -9.40 -9.34 -10.74
CA ILE A 10 -10.12 -8.53 -11.72
C ILE A 10 -9.68 -7.06 -11.66
N VAL A 11 -9.30 -6.52 -10.50
CA VAL A 11 -8.86 -5.13 -10.34
C VAL A 11 -7.46 -4.92 -10.90
N LEU A 12 -6.49 -5.79 -10.59
CA LEU A 12 -5.15 -5.74 -11.21
C LEU A 12 -5.19 -5.90 -12.74
N VAL A 13 -6.18 -6.65 -13.25
CA VAL A 13 -6.35 -6.96 -14.68
C VAL A 13 -7.22 -5.92 -15.42
N LEU A 14 -8.17 -5.26 -14.76
CA LEU A 14 -9.02 -4.23 -15.37
C LEU A 14 -8.47 -2.81 -15.24
N THR A 15 -7.74 -2.47 -14.16
CA THR A 15 -7.05 -1.17 -14.08
C THR A 15 -5.89 -1.10 -15.07
N SER A 16 -5.24 -2.24 -15.37
CA SER A 16 -4.24 -2.34 -16.44
C SER A 16 -4.87 -2.28 -17.84
N MET A 17 -6.00 -2.95 -18.12
CA MET A 17 -6.57 -2.95 -19.48
C MET A 17 -7.41 -1.71 -19.85
N LEU A 18 -8.21 -1.16 -18.95
CA LEU A 18 -8.99 0.07 -19.21
C LEU A 18 -8.15 1.34 -18.97
N GLY A 19 -7.18 1.29 -18.05
CA GLY A 19 -6.25 2.37 -17.78
C GLY A 19 -5.14 2.50 -18.83
N ALA A 20 -4.52 1.42 -19.29
CA ALA A 20 -3.42 1.51 -20.25
C ALA A 20 -3.86 2.05 -21.63
N ALA A 21 -5.12 1.88 -22.04
CA ALA A 21 -5.63 2.42 -23.30
C ALA A 21 -6.12 3.88 -23.21
N GLN A 22 -6.61 4.33 -22.04
CA GLN A 22 -7.14 5.70 -21.86
C GLN A 22 -6.17 6.68 -21.20
N VAL A 23 -5.14 6.18 -20.50
CA VAL A 23 -4.29 7.00 -19.62
C VAL A 23 -2.83 7.04 -20.09
N THR A 24 -2.43 6.18 -21.03
CA THR A 24 -1.07 6.19 -21.61
C THR A 24 -0.92 7.37 -22.58
N PRO A 25 -0.05 8.35 -22.29
CA PRO A 25 0.27 9.41 -23.25
C PRO A 25 0.76 8.82 -24.57
N ALA A 26 0.25 9.34 -25.69
CA ALA A 26 0.66 8.89 -27.02
C ALA A 26 2.16 9.06 -27.32
N SER A 27 2.87 9.85 -26.51
CA SER A 27 4.31 10.08 -26.56
C SER A 27 5.14 8.94 -25.95
N TRP A 28 4.56 8.04 -25.15
CA TRP A 28 5.29 6.94 -24.52
C TRP A 28 5.70 5.89 -25.56
N ARG A 29 7.02 5.71 -25.74
CA ARG A 29 7.59 5.08 -26.93
C ARG A 29 7.58 3.54 -26.95
N GLN A 30 7.18 2.84 -25.88
CA GLN A 30 7.20 1.37 -25.84
C GLN A 30 6.09 0.76 -24.95
N PRO A 31 4.80 0.90 -25.29
CA PRO A 31 3.73 0.32 -24.46
C PRO A 31 3.67 -1.21 -24.55
N ASN A 32 4.37 -1.83 -25.51
CA ASN A 32 4.23 -3.24 -25.80
C ASN A 32 5.27 -4.08 -25.04
N ILE A 33 4.79 -4.97 -24.19
CA ILE A 33 5.61 -5.98 -23.54
C ILE A 33 6.00 -7.05 -24.56
N THR A 34 7.26 -7.02 -25.01
CA THR A 34 7.76 -7.90 -26.09
C THR A 34 8.27 -9.26 -25.60
N LYS A 35 8.52 -9.41 -24.30
CA LYS A 35 8.99 -10.67 -23.70
C LYS A 35 7.82 -11.65 -23.50
N PRO A 36 7.98 -12.93 -23.87
CA PRO A 36 6.99 -13.97 -23.56
C PRO A 36 6.72 -14.07 -22.06
N LEU A 37 5.47 -14.37 -21.68
CA LEU A 37 5.05 -14.48 -20.28
C LEU A 37 5.99 -15.38 -19.45
N ALA A 38 6.34 -16.56 -19.97
CA ALA A 38 7.24 -17.49 -19.28
C ALA A 38 8.62 -16.87 -18.99
N GLU A 39 9.15 -16.04 -19.89
CA GLU A 39 10.41 -15.33 -19.66
C GLU A 39 10.25 -14.24 -18.60
N ARG A 40 9.14 -13.51 -18.59
CA ARG A 40 8.84 -12.49 -17.58
C ARG A 40 8.72 -13.09 -16.19
N VAL A 41 7.97 -14.18 -16.05
CA VAL A 41 7.81 -14.93 -14.80
C VAL A 41 9.17 -15.42 -14.30
N ARG A 42 10.01 -15.97 -15.19
CA ARG A 42 11.36 -16.42 -14.83
C ARG A 42 12.25 -15.28 -14.33
N LEU A 43 12.25 -14.13 -15.03
CA LEU A 43 13.05 -12.97 -14.65
C LEU A 43 12.59 -12.36 -13.32
N ALA A 44 11.28 -12.19 -13.13
CA ALA A 44 10.71 -11.66 -11.90
C ALA A 44 10.97 -12.60 -10.71
N GLY A 45 10.79 -13.91 -10.91
CA GLY A 45 11.10 -14.91 -9.89
C GLY A 45 12.58 -14.89 -9.48
N ALA A 46 13.50 -14.81 -10.45
CA ALA A 46 14.94 -14.74 -10.16
C ALA A 46 15.35 -13.44 -9.44
N ALA A 47 14.70 -12.32 -9.75
CA ALA A 47 14.92 -11.06 -9.05
C ALA A 47 14.47 -11.12 -7.58
N LEU A 48 13.31 -11.73 -7.32
CA LEU A 48 12.82 -11.98 -5.96
C LEU A 48 13.75 -12.91 -5.18
N ASP A 49 14.20 -14.01 -5.80
CA ASP A 49 15.18 -14.93 -5.17
C ASP A 49 16.45 -14.18 -4.76
N THR A 50 16.96 -13.30 -5.65
CA THR A 50 18.14 -12.47 -5.36
C THR A 50 17.93 -11.52 -4.18
N ALA A 51 16.71 -11.00 -4.01
CA ALA A 51 16.37 -10.14 -2.88
C ALA A 51 16.23 -10.94 -1.58
N ILE A 52 15.61 -12.13 -1.65
CA ILE A 52 15.44 -13.06 -0.52
C ILE A 52 16.80 -13.52 0.01
N ASP A 53 17.78 -13.78 -0.85
CA ASP A 53 19.15 -14.17 -0.47
C ASP A 53 19.88 -13.10 0.37
N ARG A 54 19.35 -11.86 0.44
CA ARG A 54 19.88 -10.77 1.26
C ARG A 54 19.17 -10.64 2.61
N LEU A 55 18.13 -11.43 2.87
CA LEU A 55 17.46 -11.49 4.15
C LEU A 55 18.30 -12.31 5.14
N GLY A 56 18.30 -11.86 6.39
CA GLY A 56 18.83 -12.60 7.52
C GLY A 56 17.91 -13.75 7.90
N ILE A 57 18.38 -14.58 8.84
CA ILE A 57 17.61 -15.71 9.38
C ILE A 57 16.28 -15.29 10.02
N ASP A 58 16.20 -14.04 10.43
CA ASP A 58 15.04 -13.41 11.03
C ASP A 58 14.08 -12.77 10.00
N GLY A 59 14.44 -12.80 8.72
CA GLY A 59 13.63 -12.28 7.61
C GLY A 59 13.89 -10.80 7.28
N TYR A 60 14.83 -10.13 7.94
CA TYR A 60 15.12 -8.71 7.69
C TYR A 60 16.37 -8.52 6.85
N PHE A 61 16.51 -7.40 6.15
CA PHE A 61 17.73 -7.11 5.40
C PHE A 61 18.93 -6.85 6.33
N VAL A 62 19.96 -7.70 6.22
CA VAL A 62 21.16 -7.67 7.11
C VAL A 62 21.99 -6.39 6.94
N THR A 63 21.85 -5.70 5.81
CA THR A 63 22.75 -4.61 5.39
C THR A 63 22.21 -3.20 5.65
N VAL A 64 21.01 -3.07 6.24
CA VAL A 64 20.39 -1.75 6.44
C VAL A 64 20.77 -1.23 7.83
N SER A 65 21.36 -0.03 7.89
CA SER A 65 21.91 0.56 9.12
C SER A 65 20.87 1.06 10.12
N ASN A 66 19.59 1.11 9.72
CA ASN A 66 18.46 1.51 10.53
C ASN A 66 17.44 0.37 10.58
N GLU A 67 17.06 -0.08 11.78
CA GLU A 67 16.10 -1.18 11.99
C GLU A 67 14.72 -0.86 11.39
N ASP A 68 14.30 0.42 11.41
CA ASP A 68 13.01 0.83 10.88
C ASP A 68 12.97 0.66 9.34
N ASP A 69 14.01 1.13 8.64
CA ASP A 69 14.13 1.01 7.18
C ASP A 69 14.31 -0.45 6.73
N ALA A 70 15.03 -1.25 7.53
CA ALA A 70 15.22 -2.68 7.29
C ALA A 70 13.89 -3.45 7.36
N THR A 71 13.03 -3.04 8.28
CA THR A 71 11.73 -3.67 8.57
C THR A 71 10.71 -3.35 7.49
N GLY A 72 10.54 -2.08 7.12
CA GLY A 72 9.62 -1.68 6.05
C GLY A 72 9.93 -2.34 4.71
N THR A 73 11.20 -2.24 4.30
CA THR A 73 11.68 -2.81 3.03
C THR A 73 11.46 -4.33 2.97
N ALA A 74 11.61 -5.04 4.10
CA ALA A 74 11.32 -6.48 4.17
C ALA A 74 9.82 -6.76 3.97
N GLY A 75 8.94 -6.00 4.62
CA GLY A 75 7.49 -6.11 4.41
C GLY A 75 7.08 -5.87 2.94
N ASP A 76 7.69 -4.89 2.27
CA ASP A 76 7.48 -4.63 0.84
C ASP A 76 7.93 -5.79 -0.05
N LEU A 77 9.06 -6.43 0.27
CA LEU A 77 9.50 -7.64 -0.43
C LEU A 77 8.49 -8.78 -0.22
N TYR A 78 7.96 -8.94 0.99
CA TYR A 78 6.99 -10.00 1.30
C TYR A 78 5.69 -9.81 0.52
N ALA A 79 5.23 -8.56 0.40
CA ALA A 79 4.10 -8.22 -0.45
C ALA A 79 4.36 -8.62 -1.91
N GLN A 80 5.55 -8.31 -2.44
CA GLN A 80 5.91 -8.70 -3.81
C GLN A 80 5.98 -10.21 -4.00
N MET A 81 6.47 -10.97 -3.01
CA MET A 81 6.48 -12.43 -3.04
C MET A 81 5.05 -13.00 -3.14
N ALA A 82 4.13 -12.53 -2.30
CA ALA A 82 2.74 -12.96 -2.34
C ALA A 82 2.03 -12.55 -3.64
N LEU A 83 2.24 -11.32 -4.10
CA LEU A 83 1.69 -10.81 -5.36
C LEU A 83 2.22 -11.59 -6.57
N PHE A 84 3.51 -11.97 -6.57
CA PHE A 84 4.09 -12.80 -7.63
C PHE A 84 3.43 -14.18 -7.68
N ASP A 85 3.32 -14.85 -6.53
CA ASP A 85 2.71 -16.17 -6.43
C ASP A 85 1.25 -16.12 -6.89
N MET A 86 0.50 -15.10 -6.45
CA MET A 86 -0.88 -14.88 -6.90
C MET A 86 -0.96 -14.61 -8.41
N ALA A 87 -0.13 -13.71 -8.96
CA ALA A 87 -0.16 -13.34 -10.38
C ALA A 87 0.28 -14.49 -11.30
N THR A 88 1.08 -15.42 -10.79
CA THR A 88 1.62 -16.56 -11.54
C THR A 88 0.92 -17.88 -11.21
N ASN A 89 -0.06 -17.85 -10.31
CA ASN A 89 -0.77 -19.02 -9.80
C ASN A 89 0.19 -20.11 -9.28
N GLN A 90 1.12 -19.70 -8.41
CA GLN A 90 2.14 -20.52 -7.76
C GLN A 90 2.09 -20.33 -6.25
N SER A 91 2.76 -21.23 -5.51
CA SER A 91 2.95 -21.12 -4.06
C SER A 91 4.43 -21.16 -3.68
N LYS A 92 5.29 -20.66 -4.56
CA LYS A 92 6.75 -20.76 -4.43
C LYS A 92 7.26 -20.18 -3.11
N TYR A 93 6.66 -19.09 -2.66
CA TYR A 93 7.12 -18.33 -1.51
C TYR A 93 6.29 -18.52 -0.24
N GLU A 94 5.22 -19.32 -0.29
CA GLU A 94 4.28 -19.50 0.84
C GLU A 94 4.99 -19.91 2.13
N THR A 95 5.89 -20.89 2.06
CA THR A 95 6.62 -21.39 3.24
C THR A 95 7.52 -20.33 3.84
N ALA A 96 8.24 -19.56 3.00
CA ALA A 96 9.14 -18.50 3.45
C ALA A 96 8.34 -17.38 4.12
N LEU A 97 7.23 -16.94 3.53
CA LEU A 97 6.35 -15.94 4.11
C LEU A 97 5.78 -16.40 5.45
N GLY A 98 5.32 -17.65 5.55
CA GLY A 98 4.85 -18.20 6.82
C GLY A 98 5.93 -18.25 7.91
N GLN A 99 7.19 -18.50 7.55
CA GLN A 99 8.32 -18.44 8.48
C GLN A 99 8.61 -17.00 8.93
N TYR A 100 8.74 -16.07 7.98
CA TYR A 100 9.09 -14.70 8.29
C TYR A 100 8.00 -13.96 9.06
N SER A 101 6.72 -14.15 8.72
CA SER A 101 5.61 -13.58 9.49
C SER A 101 5.58 -14.12 10.92
N ARG A 102 5.90 -15.41 11.15
CA ARG A 102 6.05 -15.96 12.51
C ARG A 102 7.20 -15.30 13.26
N SER A 103 8.36 -15.15 12.62
CA SER A 103 9.51 -14.47 13.22
C SER A 103 9.16 -13.04 13.64
N TYR A 104 8.46 -12.30 12.78
CA TYR A 104 7.94 -10.97 13.07
C TYR A 104 7.04 -10.95 14.31
N CYS A 105 6.00 -11.78 14.36
CA CYS A 105 5.09 -11.86 15.49
C CYS A 105 5.79 -12.32 16.80
N SER A 106 6.75 -13.24 16.71
CA SER A 106 7.40 -13.85 17.87
C SER A 106 8.33 -12.92 18.65
N ARG A 107 8.88 -11.88 18.00
CA ARG A 107 9.84 -10.98 18.66
C ARG A 107 9.19 -10.01 19.63
N GLY A 108 7.85 -10.02 19.74
CA GLY A 108 7.10 -9.08 20.58
C GLY A 108 7.50 -7.64 20.30
N LEU A 109 8.07 -7.38 19.12
CA LEU A 109 8.49 -6.06 18.71
C LEU A 109 7.22 -5.25 18.80
N THR A 110 7.25 -4.23 19.67
CA THR A 110 6.39 -3.08 19.50
C THR A 110 6.55 -2.72 18.04
N PHE A 111 5.57 -3.10 17.24
CA PHE A 111 5.39 -2.68 15.87
C PHE A 111 5.80 -1.20 15.87
N ARG A 112 6.97 -0.86 15.37
CA ARG A 112 7.40 0.52 15.30
C ARG A 112 7.26 0.85 13.85
N ILE A 113 6.23 1.63 13.55
CA ILE A 113 6.08 2.42 12.33
C ILE A 113 5.81 1.57 11.05
N GLN A 114 6.24 0.32 10.98
CA GLN A 114 6.32 -0.48 9.75
C GLN A 114 5.37 -1.70 9.71
N GLY A 115 4.44 -1.82 10.67
CA GLY A 115 3.40 -2.87 10.70
C GLY A 115 2.58 -3.02 9.44
N GLU A 116 2.41 -1.93 8.70
CA GLU A 116 1.62 -1.91 7.49
C GLU A 116 2.17 -2.81 6.41
N ALA A 117 3.46 -2.70 6.13
CA ALA A 117 4.07 -3.42 5.01
C ALA A 117 3.88 -4.93 5.22
N PHE A 118 4.01 -5.39 6.47
CA PHE A 118 3.72 -6.77 6.88
C PHE A 118 2.22 -7.09 6.84
N GLY A 119 1.36 -6.19 7.30
CA GLY A 119 -0.09 -6.37 7.25
C GLY A 119 -0.61 -6.50 5.81
N ASN A 120 -0.17 -5.62 4.91
CA ASN A 120 -0.45 -5.69 3.47
C ASN A 120 0.09 -6.99 2.86
N ALA A 121 1.34 -7.34 3.15
CA ALA A 121 1.94 -8.60 2.69
C ALA A 121 1.14 -9.82 3.13
N ALA A 122 0.72 -9.85 4.40
CA ALA A 122 -0.12 -10.90 4.95
C ALA A 122 -1.51 -10.94 4.30
N ALA A 123 -2.12 -9.79 4.04
CA ALA A 123 -3.40 -9.72 3.33
C ALA A 123 -3.28 -10.24 1.90
N TYR A 124 -2.21 -9.92 1.16
CA TYR A 124 -1.97 -10.52 -0.15
C TYR A 124 -1.70 -12.02 -0.06
N ALA A 125 -0.91 -12.47 0.93
CA ALA A 125 -0.62 -13.88 1.15
C ALA A 125 -1.89 -14.68 1.46
N TYR A 126 -2.82 -14.12 2.25
CA TYR A 126 -4.13 -14.70 2.48
C TYR A 126 -4.86 -14.96 1.14
N VAL A 127 -4.85 -14.01 0.22
CA VAL A 127 -5.49 -14.19 -1.10
C VAL A 127 -4.70 -15.16 -1.99
N ALA A 128 -3.37 -15.06 -1.99
CA ALA A 128 -2.48 -15.86 -2.84
C ALA A 128 -2.52 -17.36 -2.50
N TYR A 129 -2.72 -17.70 -1.21
CA TYR A 129 -2.61 -19.06 -0.69
C TYR A 129 -3.95 -19.57 -0.18
N ASP A 130 -4.96 -19.57 -1.05
CA ASP A 130 -6.27 -20.20 -0.82
C ASP A 130 -6.96 -19.78 0.49
N LYS A 131 -6.86 -18.50 0.86
CA LYS A 131 -7.47 -17.95 2.09
C LYS A 131 -6.94 -18.63 3.35
N ASN A 132 -5.66 -18.96 3.39
CA ASN A 132 -5.02 -19.57 4.55
C ASN A 132 -5.16 -18.64 5.78
N PRO A 133 -5.89 -19.06 6.84
CA PRO A 133 -6.34 -18.18 7.91
C PRO A 133 -5.20 -17.60 8.76
N ILE A 134 -4.01 -18.22 8.74
CA ILE A 134 -2.86 -17.69 9.48
C ILE A 134 -2.42 -16.33 8.94
N PHE A 135 -2.47 -16.14 7.62
CA PHE A 135 -2.11 -14.86 7.00
C PHE A 135 -3.19 -13.80 7.25
N LEU A 136 -4.46 -14.19 7.30
CA LEU A 136 -5.52 -13.27 7.73
C LEU A 136 -5.30 -12.81 9.17
N GLN A 137 -4.93 -13.72 10.07
CA GLN A 137 -4.63 -13.37 11.46
C GLN A 137 -3.48 -12.34 11.54
N TYR A 138 -2.39 -12.54 10.81
CA TYR A 138 -1.27 -11.59 10.79
C TYR A 138 -1.67 -10.22 10.23
N ALA A 139 -2.52 -10.18 9.20
CA ALA A 139 -3.05 -8.94 8.65
C ALA A 139 -3.92 -8.19 9.67
N VAL A 140 -4.79 -8.91 10.37
CA VAL A 140 -5.67 -8.37 11.43
C VAL A 140 -4.86 -7.84 12.62
N ASP A 141 -3.87 -8.60 13.09
CA ASP A 141 -3.01 -8.19 14.21
C ASP A 141 -2.25 -6.89 13.86
N SER A 142 -1.71 -6.82 12.64
CA SER A 142 -1.01 -5.64 12.14
C SER A 142 -1.93 -4.42 12.03
N TRP A 143 -3.16 -4.62 11.57
CA TRP A 143 -4.16 -3.56 11.46
C TRP A 143 -4.56 -3.02 12.84
N TRP A 144 -4.84 -3.90 13.81
CA TRP A 144 -5.24 -3.49 15.15
C TRP A 144 -4.15 -2.67 15.84
N TRP A 145 -2.90 -3.09 15.68
CA TRP A 145 -1.79 -2.31 16.18
C TRP A 145 -1.74 -0.90 15.57
N GLY A 146 -1.87 -0.79 14.24
CA GLY A 146 -1.91 0.51 13.56
C GLY A 146 -3.09 1.37 14.02
N ARG A 147 -4.23 0.75 14.31
CA ARG A 147 -5.42 1.44 14.81
C ARG A 147 -5.20 2.04 16.20
N GLU A 148 -4.51 1.34 17.11
CA GLU A 148 -4.19 1.86 18.45
C GLU A 148 -3.31 3.13 18.40
N HIS A 149 -2.58 3.32 17.31
CA HIS A 149 -1.65 4.44 17.12
C HIS A 149 -2.23 5.55 16.22
N THR A 150 -3.50 5.44 15.82
CA THR A 150 -4.17 6.40 14.94
C THR A 150 -5.06 7.35 15.74
N LEU A 151 -5.01 8.66 15.42
CA LEU A 151 -5.83 9.66 16.11
C LEU A 151 -7.33 9.40 15.91
N SER A 152 -8.04 9.26 17.03
CA SER A 152 -9.51 9.19 17.06
C SER A 152 -10.15 10.58 17.18
N THR A 153 -11.47 10.67 16.98
CA THR A 153 -12.24 11.91 17.21
C THR A 153 -12.11 12.38 18.64
N GLN A 154 -12.01 11.43 19.58
CA GLN A 154 -11.88 11.71 20.99
C GLN A 154 -10.53 12.36 21.29
N ASP A 155 -9.45 11.88 20.68
CA ASP A 155 -8.11 12.45 20.84
C ASP A 155 -8.05 13.88 20.32
N ILE A 156 -8.61 14.11 19.12
CA ILE A 156 -8.71 15.45 18.51
C ILE A 156 -9.54 16.38 19.40
N SER A 157 -10.68 15.91 19.92
CA SER A 157 -11.56 16.69 20.79
C SER A 157 -10.90 17.04 22.13
N ALA A 158 -10.16 16.07 22.71
CA ALA A 158 -9.37 16.25 23.92
C ALA A 158 -8.13 17.13 23.69
N GLY A 159 -7.70 17.30 22.44
CA GLY A 159 -6.48 18.02 22.09
C GLY A 159 -5.20 17.27 22.49
N LYS A 160 -5.27 15.96 22.73
CA LYS A 160 -4.19 15.13 23.26
C LYS A 160 -4.26 13.71 22.69
N PHE A 161 -3.10 13.08 22.55
CA PHE A 161 -2.96 11.67 22.22
C PHE A 161 -1.89 11.03 23.11
N PRO A 162 -2.07 9.78 23.60
CA PRO A 162 -1.04 9.09 24.36
C PRO A 162 0.31 9.06 23.62
N GLY A 163 1.39 9.39 24.31
CA GLY A 163 2.74 9.40 23.73
C GLY A 163 3.15 10.70 23.01
N MET A 164 2.25 11.66 22.82
CA MET A 164 2.58 12.98 22.25
C MET A 164 2.80 14.03 23.36
N ASN A 165 3.80 14.90 23.17
CA ASN A 165 4.17 15.96 24.12
C ASN A 165 3.70 17.36 23.71
N PHE A 166 2.84 17.48 22.70
CA PHE A 166 2.26 18.73 22.21
C PHE A 166 0.73 18.66 22.18
N THR A 167 0.10 19.82 22.03
CA THR A 167 -1.36 19.94 21.92
C THR A 167 -1.80 19.70 20.48
N LEU A 168 -2.81 18.87 20.28
CA LEU A 168 -3.36 18.61 18.96
C LEU A 168 -4.18 19.78 18.41
N VAL A 169 -4.07 20.02 17.11
CA VAL A 169 -4.95 20.95 16.40
C VAL A 169 -6.36 20.38 16.29
N LYS A 170 -7.33 21.06 16.92
CA LYS A 170 -8.75 20.68 16.90
C LYS A 170 -9.45 20.80 15.53
N ARG A 171 -8.76 21.34 14.53
CA ARG A 171 -9.27 21.53 13.15
C ARG A 171 -8.88 20.40 12.21
N LEU A 172 -8.01 19.48 12.64
CA LEU A 172 -7.75 18.28 11.85
C LEU A 172 -8.99 17.39 11.89
N TRP A 173 -9.45 16.99 10.72
CA TRP A 173 -10.49 15.98 10.58
C TRP A 173 -9.90 14.60 10.90
N LEU A 174 -10.76 13.66 11.26
CA LEU A 174 -10.46 12.26 11.58
C LEU A 174 -9.39 11.61 10.68
N GLY A 175 -8.50 10.79 11.27
CA GLY A 175 -7.61 9.89 10.51
C GLY A 175 -6.14 10.31 10.39
N VAL A 176 -5.67 11.27 11.19
CA VAL A 176 -4.26 11.70 11.16
C VAL A 176 -3.38 10.70 11.91
N HIS A 177 -2.42 10.12 11.22
CA HIS A 177 -1.26 9.45 11.82
C HIS A 177 -0.07 10.41 11.69
N PHE A 178 0.84 10.41 12.66
CA PHE A 178 2.13 11.06 12.49
C PHE A 178 3.00 10.15 11.63
N SER A 179 3.35 10.58 10.42
CA SER A 179 4.24 9.89 9.44
C SER A 179 3.71 8.66 8.68
N LEU A 180 2.45 8.23 8.86
CA LEU A 180 1.92 7.00 8.24
C LEU A 180 0.41 7.03 7.93
N VAL A 181 -0.10 8.17 7.46
CA VAL A 181 -1.50 8.24 6.97
C VAL A 181 -1.70 7.39 5.70
N GLU A 182 -0.63 7.08 4.99
CA GLU A 182 -0.70 6.99 3.54
C GLU A 182 -0.95 5.59 3.01
N GLY A 183 -0.66 4.55 3.81
CA GLY A 183 -0.87 3.17 3.39
C GLY A 183 -1.75 2.32 4.32
N TYR A 184 -1.70 2.56 5.64
CA TYR A 184 -2.45 1.76 6.64
C TYR A 184 -3.95 1.75 6.40
N ALA A 185 -4.46 2.82 5.85
CA ALA A 185 -5.82 3.17 6.15
C ALA A 185 -6.73 3.14 4.93
N SER A 186 -6.21 3.05 3.69
CA SER A 186 -7.02 2.69 2.51
C SER A 186 -6.71 1.29 1.98
N GLY A 187 -5.43 0.86 1.91
CA GLY A 187 -5.04 -0.44 1.37
C GLY A 187 -5.40 -1.62 2.26
N LEU A 188 -4.75 -1.73 3.43
CA LEU A 188 -4.97 -2.84 4.37
C LEU A 188 -6.41 -2.90 4.89
N SER A 189 -6.98 -1.74 5.27
CA SER A 189 -8.38 -1.65 5.67
C SER A 189 -9.33 -2.12 4.56
N ALA A 190 -9.11 -1.75 3.30
CA ALA A 190 -9.95 -2.21 2.21
C ALA A 190 -9.79 -3.72 1.94
N LEU A 191 -8.55 -4.24 2.00
CA LEU A 191 -8.28 -5.68 1.88
C LEU A 191 -8.99 -6.47 2.97
N LEU A 192 -8.89 -6.03 4.23
CA LEU A 192 -9.57 -6.67 5.36
C LEU A 192 -11.08 -6.54 5.26
N ALA A 193 -11.60 -5.39 4.83
CA ALA A 193 -13.03 -5.20 4.59
C ALA A 193 -13.56 -6.18 3.53
N GLU A 194 -12.83 -6.35 2.42
CA GLU A 194 -13.18 -7.34 1.39
C GLU A 194 -13.08 -8.78 1.92
N ALA A 195 -12.00 -9.10 2.63
CA ALA A 195 -11.71 -10.44 3.13
C ALA A 195 -12.70 -10.93 4.20
N THR A 196 -13.18 -10.02 5.06
CA THR A 196 -13.97 -10.35 6.25
C THR A 196 -15.42 -9.89 6.17
N SER A 197 -15.74 -8.95 5.28
CA SER A 197 -17.03 -8.22 5.28
C SER A 197 -17.33 -7.49 6.60
N ASP A 198 -16.33 -7.23 7.44
CA ASP A 198 -16.50 -6.51 8.70
C ASP A 198 -16.63 -4.99 8.44
N PRO A 199 -17.70 -4.34 8.94
CA PRO A 199 -17.94 -2.92 8.73
C PRO A 199 -16.86 -2.02 9.36
N THR A 200 -16.12 -2.52 10.36
CA THR A 200 -15.04 -1.80 11.04
C THR A 200 -13.93 -1.43 10.05
N TYR A 201 -13.49 -2.39 9.25
CA TYR A 201 -12.43 -2.17 8.26
C TYR A 201 -12.93 -1.29 7.10
N LEU A 202 -14.18 -1.48 6.66
CA LEU A 202 -14.78 -0.64 5.61
C LEU A 202 -14.90 0.83 6.06
N GLN A 203 -15.31 1.06 7.30
CA GLN A 203 -15.40 2.40 7.87
C GLN A 203 -14.02 3.05 7.91
N ALA A 204 -13.01 2.35 8.43
CA ALA A 204 -11.64 2.85 8.46
C ALA A 204 -11.12 3.17 7.05
N ALA A 205 -11.36 2.27 6.08
CA ALA A 205 -11.01 2.47 4.67
C ALA A 205 -11.61 3.76 4.08
N THR A 206 -12.87 4.02 4.41
CA THR A 206 -13.63 5.19 3.94
C THR A 206 -13.15 6.48 4.60
N GLU A 207 -12.99 6.47 5.93
CA GLU A 207 -12.52 7.62 6.71
C GLU A 207 -11.16 8.10 6.21
N SER A 208 -10.24 7.17 5.98
CA SER A 208 -8.88 7.50 5.58
C SER A 208 -8.76 7.92 4.13
N SER A 209 -9.50 7.28 3.22
CA SER A 209 -9.57 7.76 1.83
C SER A 209 -10.12 9.19 1.76
N THR A 210 -11.12 9.51 2.60
CA THR A 210 -11.68 10.87 2.70
C THR A 210 -10.67 11.85 3.29
N PHE A 211 -9.94 11.45 4.32
CA PHE A 211 -8.89 12.28 4.91
C PHE A 211 -7.80 12.62 3.89
N ILE A 212 -7.24 11.61 3.21
CA ILE A 212 -6.21 11.80 2.18
C ILE A 212 -6.72 12.72 1.07
N GLN A 213 -7.94 12.49 0.58
CA GLN A 213 -8.55 13.32 -0.46
C GLN A 213 -8.69 14.79 -0.02
N THR A 214 -9.07 15.04 1.22
CA THR A 214 -9.45 16.39 1.67
C THR A 214 -8.30 17.18 2.29
N GLN A 215 -7.32 16.51 2.90
CA GLN A 215 -6.24 17.15 3.65
C GLN A 215 -4.86 16.98 3.01
N LEU A 216 -4.63 15.88 2.29
CA LEU A 216 -3.31 15.54 1.75
C LEU A 216 -3.26 15.55 0.22
N THR A 217 -4.33 15.94 -0.46
CA THR A 217 -4.33 16.03 -1.92
C THR A 217 -4.17 17.50 -2.32
N ASN A 218 -3.10 17.81 -3.05
CA ASN A 218 -2.84 19.18 -3.51
C ASN A 218 -3.76 19.59 -4.67
N VAL A 219 -3.62 20.85 -5.13
CA VAL A 219 -4.45 21.39 -6.22
C VAL A 219 -4.25 20.67 -7.55
N GLN A 220 -3.09 20.01 -7.74
CA GLN A 220 -2.80 19.17 -8.90
C GLN A 220 -3.36 17.76 -8.76
N LYS A 221 -4.05 17.41 -7.66
CA LYS A 221 -4.56 16.07 -7.36
C LYS A 221 -3.48 15.02 -7.08
N ILE A 222 -2.33 15.48 -6.58
CA ILE A 222 -1.24 14.62 -6.11
C ILE A 222 -1.31 14.51 -4.59
N VAL A 223 -1.12 13.28 -4.08
CA VAL A 223 -1.05 13.00 -2.64
C VAL A 223 0.29 13.50 -2.07
N GLN A 224 0.22 14.19 -0.95
CA GLN A 224 1.32 14.79 -0.20
C GLN A 224 1.63 13.97 1.05
N ALA A 225 2.91 13.96 1.45
CA ALA A 225 3.45 13.09 2.50
C ALA A 225 2.71 13.18 3.85
N ASP A 226 2.56 14.39 4.40
CA ASP A 226 2.25 14.52 5.82
C ASP A 226 1.54 15.83 6.14
N ILE A 227 0.86 15.85 7.28
CA ILE A 227 0.28 17.07 7.85
C ILE A 227 0.60 17.17 9.34
N THR A 228 1.03 18.36 9.76
CA THR A 228 1.41 18.61 11.14
C THR A 228 0.17 18.75 12.04
N ALA A 229 0.10 17.95 13.11
CA ALA A 229 -0.94 18.07 14.14
C ALA A 229 -0.56 18.89 15.38
N ASP A 230 0.66 19.42 15.42
CA ASP A 230 1.11 20.28 16.52
C ASP A 230 0.50 21.69 16.41
N ALA A 231 -0.29 22.04 17.42
CA ALA A 231 -0.95 23.33 17.52
C ALA A 231 0.00 24.50 17.80
N ASN A 232 1.20 24.24 18.32
CA ASN A 232 2.12 25.26 18.81
C ASN A 232 3.23 25.62 17.83
N SER A 233 3.46 24.81 16.80
CA SER A 233 4.47 25.07 15.76
C SER A 233 3.82 25.51 14.46
N SER A 234 3.31 24.56 13.68
CA SER A 234 2.81 24.75 12.32
C SER A 234 1.48 24.03 12.14
N PRO A 235 0.40 24.50 12.79
CA PRO A 235 -0.87 23.78 12.84
C PRO A 235 -1.42 23.51 11.44
N CYS A 236 -1.76 22.25 11.15
CA CYS A 236 -2.30 21.82 9.84
C CYS A 236 -1.40 22.15 8.64
N SER A 237 -0.09 22.34 8.85
CA SER A 237 0.83 22.57 7.74
C SER A 237 1.13 21.25 7.05
N VAL A 238 0.83 21.19 5.75
CA VAL A 238 1.09 20.04 4.90
C VAL A 238 2.54 20.08 4.42
N ILE A 239 3.24 18.95 4.54
CA ILE A 239 4.58 18.76 3.99
C ILE A 239 4.42 18.59 2.49
N SER A 240 5.04 19.45 1.70
CA SER A 240 4.85 19.51 0.25
C SER A 240 5.55 18.39 -0.53
N ASP A 241 6.09 17.40 0.15
CA ASP A 241 6.72 16.25 -0.49
C ASP A 241 5.65 15.41 -1.21
N THR A 242 5.97 14.97 -2.42
CA THR A 242 5.04 14.28 -3.32
C THR A 242 5.73 13.05 -3.90
N ASP A 243 6.03 12.10 -3.02
CA ASP A 243 6.58 10.80 -3.41
C ASP A 243 5.51 9.99 -4.17
N PRO A 244 5.87 9.32 -5.29
CA PRO A 244 4.93 8.51 -6.07
C PRO A 244 4.26 7.39 -5.26
N THR A 245 4.92 6.90 -4.20
CA THR A 245 4.41 5.85 -3.29
C THR A 245 3.08 6.24 -2.68
N GLN A 246 2.92 7.51 -2.28
CA GLN A 246 1.72 7.99 -1.58
C GLN A 246 0.50 7.99 -2.47
N SER A 247 0.69 8.45 -3.71
CA SER A 247 -0.35 8.39 -4.72
C SER A 247 -0.64 6.96 -5.15
N GLY A 248 0.38 6.10 -5.22
CA GLY A 248 0.24 4.67 -5.51
C GLY A 248 -0.60 3.91 -4.48
N LEU A 249 -0.35 4.12 -3.19
CA LEU A 249 -1.10 3.49 -2.09
C LEU A 249 -2.56 3.95 -2.06
N MET A 250 -2.82 5.24 -2.27
CA MET A 250 -4.18 5.76 -2.38
C MET A 250 -4.93 5.16 -3.57
N LEU A 251 -4.28 5.05 -4.74
CA LEU A 251 -4.87 4.41 -5.92
C LEU A 251 -5.23 2.95 -5.65
N GLU A 252 -4.36 2.21 -4.97
CA GLU A 252 -4.62 0.81 -4.61
C GLU A 252 -5.84 0.67 -3.68
N GLY A 253 -5.87 1.42 -2.57
CA GLY A 253 -6.98 1.36 -1.63
C GLY A 253 -8.33 1.72 -2.27
N LEU A 254 -8.34 2.77 -3.11
CA LEU A 254 -9.53 3.15 -3.87
C LEU A 254 -9.92 2.09 -4.91
N ALA A 255 -8.96 1.45 -5.56
CA ALA A 255 -9.23 0.39 -6.51
C ALA A 255 -9.94 -0.78 -5.82
N ILE A 256 -9.46 -1.21 -4.66
CA ILE A 256 -10.11 -2.25 -3.85
C ILE A 256 -11.51 -1.79 -3.42
N LEU A 257 -11.62 -0.63 -2.76
CA LEU A 257 -12.90 -0.08 -2.28
C LEU A 257 -13.93 0.02 -3.40
N SER A 258 -13.55 0.61 -4.53
CA SER A 258 -14.44 0.80 -5.68
C SER A 258 -14.93 -0.54 -6.25
N SER A 259 -14.12 -1.58 -6.14
CA SER A 259 -14.39 -2.89 -6.71
C SER A 259 -15.40 -3.69 -5.88
N PHE A 260 -15.35 -3.64 -4.55
CA PHE A 260 -16.27 -4.41 -3.71
C PHE A 260 -17.49 -3.60 -3.29
N THR A 261 -17.36 -2.29 -3.03
CA THR A 261 -18.49 -1.44 -2.62
C THR A 261 -19.36 -0.98 -3.80
N LYS A 262 -18.78 -0.97 -5.02
CA LYS A 262 -19.39 -0.36 -6.22
C LYS A 262 -19.83 1.10 -6.01
N ASN A 263 -19.21 1.82 -5.07
CA ASN A 263 -19.54 3.20 -4.77
C ASN A 263 -19.10 4.14 -5.91
N ALA A 264 -20.06 4.86 -6.50
CA ALA A 264 -19.81 5.73 -7.65
C ALA A 264 -18.84 6.89 -7.33
N SER A 265 -18.91 7.48 -6.13
CA SER A 265 -17.99 8.55 -5.72
C SER A 265 -16.55 8.05 -5.61
N THR A 266 -16.36 6.85 -5.08
CA THR A 266 -15.04 6.18 -4.99
C THR A 266 -14.49 5.87 -6.38
N GLN A 267 -15.33 5.37 -7.29
CA GLN A 267 -14.95 5.11 -8.69
C GLN A 267 -14.55 6.39 -9.43
N ASN A 268 -15.29 7.49 -9.22
CA ASN A 268 -14.96 8.77 -9.83
C ASN A 268 -13.63 9.32 -9.29
N LEU A 269 -13.40 9.26 -7.98
CA LEU A 269 -12.13 9.67 -7.37
C LEU A 269 -10.96 8.84 -7.90
N LEU A 270 -11.10 7.52 -7.97
CA LEU A 270 -10.08 6.64 -8.55
C LEU A 270 -9.75 7.05 -9.99
N LYS A 271 -10.76 7.31 -10.81
CA LYS A 271 -10.58 7.73 -12.20
C LYS A 271 -9.87 9.07 -12.31
N GLU A 272 -10.24 10.05 -11.49
CA GLU A 272 -9.59 11.36 -11.45
C GLU A 272 -8.10 11.22 -11.10
N LEU A 273 -7.78 10.46 -10.05
CA LEU A 273 -6.39 10.27 -9.62
C LEU A 273 -5.57 9.51 -10.67
N LEU A 274 -6.13 8.48 -11.33
CA LEU A 274 -5.43 7.76 -12.39
C LEU A 274 -5.00 8.70 -13.53
N LEU A 275 -5.89 9.61 -13.95
CA LEU A 275 -5.64 10.58 -15.02
C LEU A 275 -4.58 11.64 -14.65
N THR A 276 -4.31 11.83 -13.37
CA THR A 276 -3.30 12.78 -12.89
C THR A 276 -1.97 12.08 -12.58
N VAL A 277 -2.01 10.99 -11.83
CA VAL A 277 -0.83 10.31 -11.25
C VAL A 277 -0.02 9.61 -12.33
N ILE A 278 -0.70 8.88 -13.24
CA ILE A 278 -0.02 8.09 -14.27
C ILE A 278 0.79 8.97 -15.23
N PRO A 279 0.27 10.08 -15.80
CA PRO A 279 1.03 10.90 -16.74
C PRO A 279 1.94 11.95 -16.06
N ASN A 280 2.11 11.93 -14.73
CA ASN A 280 2.90 12.92 -14.02
C ASN A 280 4.38 12.87 -14.46
N THR A 281 4.82 13.89 -15.20
CA THR A 281 6.19 13.98 -15.76
C THR A 281 7.26 14.26 -14.71
N GLY A 282 6.87 14.59 -13.47
CA GLY A 282 7.78 14.62 -12.33
C GLY A 282 8.22 13.22 -11.87
N TRP A 283 7.43 12.19 -12.20
CA TRP A 283 7.70 10.79 -11.84
C TRP A 283 7.93 9.89 -13.05
N GLN A 284 7.42 10.26 -14.22
CA GLN A 284 7.57 9.50 -15.46
C GLN A 284 8.53 10.21 -16.41
N GLY A 285 9.51 9.49 -16.91
CA GLY A 285 10.31 9.92 -18.04
C GLY A 285 9.45 10.07 -19.30
N GLU A 286 9.98 10.75 -20.32
CA GLU A 286 9.28 10.97 -21.60
C GLU A 286 8.89 9.67 -22.31
N ASN A 287 9.54 8.57 -21.96
CA ASN A 287 9.29 7.23 -22.48
C ASN A 287 8.27 6.42 -21.65
N GLY A 288 7.68 6.99 -20.59
CA GLY A 288 6.77 6.30 -19.70
C GLY A 288 7.43 5.36 -18.70
N ILE A 289 8.76 5.42 -18.60
CA ILE A 289 9.49 4.72 -17.55
C ILE A 289 9.56 5.65 -16.35
N VAL A 290 9.18 5.14 -15.18
CA VAL A 290 9.27 5.89 -13.92
C VAL A 290 10.72 6.36 -13.72
N SER A 291 10.91 7.68 -13.68
CA SER A 291 12.20 8.38 -13.57
C SER A 291 12.45 8.76 -12.13
N THR A 292 13.45 8.15 -11.50
CA THR A 292 13.63 8.23 -10.05
C THR A 292 14.78 9.17 -9.72
N GLY A 293 14.48 10.46 -9.55
CA GLY A 293 15.39 11.41 -8.89
C GLY A 293 15.25 11.33 -7.37
N GLY A 294 15.48 10.18 -6.75
CA GLY A 294 15.29 10.00 -5.30
C GLY A 294 14.98 8.55 -4.93
N LEU A 295 15.38 8.14 -3.74
CA LEU A 295 15.53 6.76 -3.26
C LEU A 295 14.21 6.13 -2.77
N VAL A 296 14.03 4.84 -3.11
CA VAL A 296 13.35 3.75 -2.35
C VAL A 296 11.82 3.60 -2.49
N ASN A 297 11.39 2.33 -2.67
CA ASN A 297 10.02 1.77 -2.64
C ASN A 297 9.11 1.83 -3.89
N TYR A 298 9.60 1.27 -5.01
CA TYR A 298 8.75 0.91 -6.17
C TYR A 298 8.06 -0.45 -6.04
N SER A 299 7.55 -0.82 -4.86
CA SER A 299 6.94 -2.15 -4.64
C SER A 299 5.57 -2.33 -5.32
N LYS A 300 4.89 -1.25 -5.73
CA LYS A 300 3.47 -1.35 -6.15
C LYS A 300 3.14 -0.95 -7.59
N LEU A 301 4.00 -0.17 -8.27
CA LEU A 301 3.85 0.09 -9.71
C LEU A 301 4.34 -1.07 -10.60
N ALA A 302 5.23 -1.93 -10.08
CA ALA A 302 5.74 -3.10 -10.81
C ALA A 302 4.67 -4.15 -11.14
N SER A 303 3.50 -4.09 -10.50
CA SER A 303 2.34 -4.92 -10.84
C SER A 303 1.77 -4.64 -12.25
N LEU A 304 2.13 -3.50 -12.87
CA LEU A 304 1.86 -3.21 -14.29
C LEU A 304 2.80 -3.91 -15.28
N ILE A 305 3.92 -4.51 -14.82
CA ILE A 305 4.95 -5.08 -15.71
C ILE A 305 4.68 -6.56 -16.05
N ILE A 306 3.76 -7.23 -15.34
CA ILE A 306 3.52 -8.67 -15.53
C ILE A 306 2.45 -8.97 -16.60
N ASN A 307 1.61 -8.01 -17.00
CA ASN A 307 0.52 -8.25 -17.95
C ASN A 307 0.78 -7.66 -19.33
#